data_AF-A0A952FFD0-F1
#
_entry.id   AF-A0A952FFD0-F1
#
_cell.length_a   1.000
_cell.length_b   1.000
_cell.length_c   1.000
_cell.angle_alpha   90.00
_cell.angle_beta   90.00
_cell.angle_gamma   90.00
#
_symmetry.space_group_name_H-M   'P 1'
#
loop_
_entity.id
_entity.type
_entity.pdbx_description
1 polymer ?
#
loop_
_entity_poly.entity_id
_entity_poly.type
_entity_poly.pdbx_seq_one_letter_code
_entity_poly.pdbx_strand_id
1 'polypeptide(L)'
;MKPKVDRGLIINLILLAAVVLTGVWIMNNTYWGETTVKKPLSGDAATDPFYAAQKLTDALGAHGEWKHILGDLPPTDTVMVLSNWNWDVIEQRREKLQRWVEAGGRLVVDSSLIMTGKSFENWSGLSYDAVKHKSDDTDEDEKEEEPVVNRGAQQDLCYLVDVAGSFEVMNSESISRRVSLCNYNRARFISSQKKVEWGLKDDHGWQVAHVNIGKGSVTLFNAYPYQYRGMLLGDHALMLVVTTQLKRGDQVFFIMDEKGVPLLKLIWHYASPVVILALLLVAAMIWRNGTRFGPMMAMPDAARRSLREQVAGTGRFILQFNGEKVLHAAAVRALMDAARRHIAHYERLDTAARLEALAQVTGLNTEELTTAVHHNGARRASELRQAIALMEQARRHLVNNKLLSNKISNHHEEKSSGRSHAS
;
A
#
# COMPACT_ATOMS: atom_id res chain seq x y z
N MET A 1 -10.04 56.82 72.62
CA MET A 1 -9.03 56.15 71.75
C MET A 1 -9.78 55.22 70.80
N LYS A 2 -9.84 55.52 69.49
CA LYS A 2 -10.41 54.58 68.50
C LYS A 2 -9.26 53.69 67.99
N PRO A 3 -9.33 52.35 68.14
CA PRO A 3 -8.27 51.48 67.65
C PRO A 3 -8.20 51.57 66.11
N LYS A 4 -7.03 51.93 65.58
CA LYS A 4 -6.73 51.84 64.14
C LYS A 4 -6.59 50.36 63.81
N VAL A 5 -7.63 49.77 63.23
CA VAL A 5 -7.55 48.41 62.69
C VAL A 5 -6.62 48.44 61.49
N ASP A 6 -5.56 47.62 61.54
CA ASP A 6 -4.56 47.53 60.48
C ASP A 6 -5.18 46.92 59.23
N ARG A 7 -5.07 47.62 58.09
CA ARG A 7 -5.70 47.21 56.83
C ARG A 7 -5.16 45.87 56.34
N GLY A 8 -3.91 45.53 56.66
CA GLY A 8 -3.33 44.23 56.33
C GLY A 8 -3.99 43.07 57.09
N LEU A 9 -4.38 43.31 58.35
CA LEU A 9 -5.05 42.30 59.17
C LEU A 9 -6.48 42.03 58.68
N ILE A 10 -7.18 43.06 58.18
CA ILE A 10 -8.50 42.91 57.57
C ILE A 10 -8.41 42.09 56.28
N ILE A 11 -7.45 42.37 55.40
CA ILE A 11 -7.28 41.64 54.13
C ILE A 11 -6.97 40.16 54.40
N ASN A 12 -6.09 39.86 55.35
CA ASN A 12 -5.76 38.49 55.72
C ASN A 12 -6.96 37.73 56.30
N LEU A 13 -7.79 38.39 57.11
CA LEU A 13 -9.02 37.79 57.64
C LEU A 13 -10.05 37.51 56.54
N ILE A 14 -10.19 38.41 55.56
CA ILE A 14 -11.09 38.21 54.41
C ILE A 14 -10.61 37.04 53.55
N LEU A 15 -9.31 36.96 53.27
CA LEU A 15 -8.73 35.85 52.50
C LEU A 15 -8.92 34.51 53.24
N LEU A 16 -8.67 34.48 54.55
CA LEU A 16 -8.89 33.29 55.36
C LEU A 16 -10.37 32.87 55.33
N ALA A 17 -11.28 33.83 55.53
CA ALA A 17 -12.72 33.58 55.48
C ALA A 17 -13.16 33.06 54.11
N ALA A 18 -12.62 33.62 53.02
CA ALA A 18 -12.91 33.15 51.66
C ALA A 18 -12.44 31.70 51.46
N VAL A 19 -11.21 31.36 51.86
CA VAL A 19 -10.68 29.98 51.76
C VAL A 19 -11.52 29.00 52.58
N VAL A 20 -11.89 29.37 53.81
CA VAL A 20 -12.72 28.52 54.68
C VAL A 20 -14.12 28.32 54.06
N LEU A 21 -14.75 29.40 53.58
CA LEU A 21 -16.07 29.32 52.95
C LEU A 21 -16.04 28.47 51.67
N THR A 22 -15.01 28.61 50.84
CA THR A 22 -14.84 27.77 49.64
C THR A 22 -14.60 26.31 50.02
N GLY A 23 -13.78 26.03 51.04
CA GLY A 23 -13.55 24.66 51.53
C GLY A 23 -14.83 24.00 52.04
N VAL A 24 -15.62 24.72 52.84
CA VAL A 24 -16.94 24.26 53.33
C VAL A 24 -17.90 24.05 52.16
N TRP A 25 -17.94 24.95 51.19
CA TRP A 25 -18.78 24.81 50.00
C TRP A 25 -18.42 23.57 49.18
N ILE A 26 -17.13 23.33 48.90
CA ILE A 26 -16.68 22.13 48.19
C ILE A 26 -17.10 20.88 48.96
N MET A 27 -16.83 20.81 50.27
CA MET A 27 -17.13 19.62 51.08
C MET A 27 -18.63 19.31 51.16
N ASN A 28 -19.50 20.33 51.16
CA ASN A 28 -20.95 20.13 51.16
C ASN A 28 -21.53 19.87 49.75
N ASN A 29 -20.85 20.33 48.70
CA ASN A 29 -21.35 20.30 47.33
C ASN A 29 -20.63 19.29 46.41
N THR A 30 -19.63 18.57 46.92
CA THR A 30 -19.06 17.38 46.27
C THR A 30 -19.48 16.13 47.02
N TYR A 31 -20.04 15.18 46.29
CA TYR A 31 -20.31 13.84 46.78
C TYR A 31 -19.52 12.83 45.96
N TRP A 32 -19.04 11.78 46.61
CA TRP A 32 -18.46 10.64 45.92
C TRP A 32 -19.59 9.79 45.37
N GLY A 33 -19.77 9.82 44.05
CA GLY A 33 -20.66 8.91 43.35
C GLY A 33 -19.92 7.65 42.93
N GLU A 34 -20.43 6.48 43.30
CA GLU A 34 -19.99 5.24 42.67
C GLU A 34 -20.50 5.23 41.23
N THR A 35 -19.58 5.18 40.28
CA THR A 35 -19.93 5.01 38.86
C THR A 35 -19.45 3.65 38.40
N THR A 36 -20.35 2.85 37.85
CA THR A 36 -20.01 1.55 37.30
C THR A 36 -19.28 1.76 35.98
N VAL A 37 -17.94 1.73 36.02
CA VAL A 37 -17.12 1.75 34.80
C VAL A 37 -16.92 0.32 34.34
N LYS A 38 -17.25 0.05 33.07
CA LYS A 38 -16.94 -1.22 32.41
C LYS A 38 -15.42 -1.41 32.39
N LYS A 39 -14.88 -2.27 33.28
CA LYS A 39 -13.46 -2.68 33.23
C LYS A 39 -13.12 -3.27 31.87
N PRO A 40 -11.88 -3.22 31.36
CA PRO A 40 -11.50 -3.98 30.18
C PRO A 40 -11.65 -5.50 30.43
N LEU A 41 -11.75 -6.30 29.35
CA LEU A 41 -11.69 -7.76 29.44
C LEU A 41 -10.32 -8.17 30.00
N SER A 42 -10.27 -9.27 30.76
CA SER A 42 -9.07 -9.73 31.47
C SER A 42 -9.02 -11.25 31.53
N GLY A 43 -7.81 -11.82 31.65
CA GLY A 43 -7.61 -13.26 31.64
C GLY A 43 -8.01 -13.88 30.30
N ASP A 44 -8.51 -15.11 30.33
CA ASP A 44 -8.93 -15.85 29.13
C ASP A 44 -10.00 -15.11 28.32
N ALA A 45 -10.89 -14.37 28.98
CA ALA A 45 -11.93 -13.57 28.31
C ALA A 45 -11.38 -12.42 27.46
N ALA A 46 -10.09 -12.06 27.61
CA ALA A 46 -9.44 -11.07 26.76
C ALA A 46 -8.91 -11.66 25.45
N THR A 47 -8.63 -12.96 25.42
CA THR A 47 -8.05 -13.68 24.27
C THR A 47 -9.05 -14.58 23.56
N ASP A 48 -10.06 -15.05 24.27
CA ASP A 48 -11.12 -15.93 23.77
C ASP A 48 -12.43 -15.12 23.60
N PRO A 49 -12.84 -14.84 22.34
CA PRO A 49 -14.07 -14.11 22.06
C PRO A 49 -15.33 -14.85 22.51
N PHE A 50 -15.33 -16.17 22.59
CA PHE A 50 -16.50 -16.96 22.97
C PHE A 50 -16.46 -17.45 24.41
N TYR A 51 -15.56 -16.90 25.23
CA TYR A 51 -15.37 -17.32 26.61
C TYR A 51 -16.70 -17.39 27.39
N ALA A 52 -17.52 -16.34 27.31
CA ALA A 52 -18.80 -16.29 28.01
C ALA A 52 -19.81 -17.33 27.48
N ALA A 53 -19.82 -17.57 26.16
CA ALA A 53 -20.69 -18.55 25.54
C ALA A 53 -20.28 -19.98 25.96
N GLN A 54 -18.99 -20.30 25.93
CA GLN A 54 -18.45 -21.58 26.39
C GLN A 54 -18.77 -21.82 27.86
N LYS A 55 -18.57 -20.82 28.74
CA LYS A 55 -18.90 -20.95 30.16
C LYS A 55 -20.39 -21.22 30.39
N LEU A 56 -21.29 -20.59 29.62
CA LEU A 56 -22.71 -20.90 29.73
C LEU A 56 -23.01 -22.32 29.21
N THR A 57 -22.45 -22.70 28.06
CA THR A 57 -22.61 -24.05 27.50
C THR A 57 -22.16 -25.13 28.50
N ASP A 58 -20.98 -24.96 29.10
CA ASP A 58 -20.45 -25.86 30.13
C ASP A 58 -21.34 -25.90 31.38
N ALA A 59 -21.81 -24.73 31.85
CA ALA A 59 -22.69 -24.63 33.00
C ALA A 59 -24.05 -25.32 32.78
N LEU A 60 -24.53 -25.37 31.54
CA LEU A 60 -25.75 -26.07 31.15
C LEU A 60 -25.55 -27.58 30.93
N GLY A 61 -24.32 -28.07 31.12
CA GLY A 61 -23.96 -29.49 31.04
C GLY A 61 -23.69 -29.99 29.62
N ALA A 62 -23.47 -29.08 28.67
CA ALA A 62 -22.87 -29.37 27.37
C ALA A 62 -21.36 -29.07 27.44
N HIS A 63 -20.63 -29.17 26.33
CA HIS A 63 -19.23 -28.79 26.25
C HIS A 63 -19.01 -27.76 25.14
N GLY A 64 -18.53 -26.59 25.51
CA GLY A 64 -18.15 -25.53 24.56
C GLY A 64 -16.66 -25.53 24.28
N GLU A 65 -16.27 -25.55 23.01
CA GLU A 65 -14.86 -25.42 22.60
C GLU A 65 -14.73 -24.34 21.53
N TRP A 66 -13.85 -23.35 21.75
CA TRP A 66 -13.44 -22.42 20.70
C TRP A 66 -12.28 -22.96 19.87
N LYS A 67 -12.44 -22.92 18.55
CA LYS A 67 -11.40 -23.25 17.57
C LYS A 67 -11.12 -22.07 16.64
N HIS A 68 -9.84 -21.75 16.49
CA HIS A 68 -9.37 -20.75 15.52
C HIS A 68 -9.55 -21.20 14.07
N ILE A 69 -9.55 -22.51 13.83
CA ILE A 69 -9.64 -23.11 12.50
C ILE A 69 -10.60 -24.29 12.57
N LEU A 70 -11.48 -24.39 11.58
CA LEU A 70 -12.44 -25.50 11.47
C LEU A 70 -11.78 -26.89 11.48
N GLY A 71 -10.58 -27.02 10.90
CA GLY A 71 -9.86 -28.30 10.83
C GLY A 71 -10.70 -29.41 10.19
N ASP A 72 -10.72 -30.58 10.83
CA ASP A 72 -11.64 -31.68 10.51
C ASP A 72 -13.03 -31.40 11.08
N LEU A 73 -14.05 -31.74 10.29
CA LEU A 73 -15.43 -31.54 10.71
C LEU A 73 -15.80 -32.48 11.86
N PRO A 74 -16.51 -31.98 12.88
CA PRO A 74 -16.97 -32.80 13.99
C PRO A 74 -18.07 -33.80 13.53
N PRO A 75 -18.45 -34.74 14.39
CA PRO A 75 -19.63 -35.59 14.16
C PRO A 75 -20.89 -34.76 13.84
N THR A 76 -21.87 -35.36 13.17
CA THR A 76 -23.05 -34.65 12.66
C THR A 76 -24.11 -34.35 13.73
N ASP A 77 -23.96 -34.86 14.95
CA ASP A 77 -24.84 -34.56 16.08
C ASP A 77 -24.41 -33.31 16.87
N THR A 78 -23.29 -32.69 16.50
CA THR A 78 -22.74 -31.51 17.19
C THR A 78 -23.32 -30.20 16.67
N VAL A 79 -23.06 -29.12 17.41
CA VAL A 79 -23.43 -27.76 17.02
C VAL A 79 -22.19 -26.98 16.61
N MET A 80 -22.31 -26.14 15.59
CA MET A 80 -21.26 -25.26 15.13
C MET A 80 -21.76 -23.83 15.08
N VAL A 81 -21.06 -22.91 15.74
CA VAL A 81 -21.30 -21.47 15.71
C VAL A 81 -20.19 -20.83 14.89
N LEU A 82 -20.54 -20.22 13.75
CA LEU A 82 -19.59 -19.56 12.85
C LEU A 82 -19.71 -18.04 12.93
N SER A 83 -18.56 -17.40 13.14
CA SER A 83 -18.38 -15.95 13.12
C SER A 83 -17.19 -15.56 12.25
N ASN A 84 -17.23 -14.38 11.63
CA ASN A 84 -16.21 -13.81 10.74
C ASN A 84 -15.76 -14.77 9.61
N TRP A 85 -16.62 -15.71 9.23
CA TRP A 85 -16.28 -16.75 8.27
C TRP A 85 -16.55 -16.30 6.83
N ASN A 86 -15.67 -16.68 5.88
CA ASN A 86 -15.92 -16.45 4.46
C ASN A 86 -16.54 -17.68 3.80
N TRP A 87 -17.79 -17.55 3.37
CA TRP A 87 -18.55 -18.67 2.81
C TRP A 87 -18.10 -19.08 1.40
N ASP A 88 -17.66 -18.13 0.59
CA ASP A 88 -17.46 -18.34 -0.85
C ASP A 88 -16.00 -18.59 -1.25
N VAL A 89 -15.02 -18.30 -0.39
CA VAL A 89 -13.59 -18.35 -0.79
C VAL A 89 -13.08 -19.76 -1.07
N ILE A 90 -13.51 -20.79 -0.32
CA ILE A 90 -13.01 -22.17 -0.49
C ILE A 90 -14.18 -23.12 -0.74
N GLU A 91 -14.38 -23.48 -2.01
CA GLU A 91 -15.44 -24.39 -2.48
C GLU A 91 -15.51 -25.69 -1.68
N GLN A 92 -14.40 -26.44 -1.61
CA GLN A 92 -14.36 -27.75 -0.96
C GLN A 92 -14.72 -27.68 0.53
N ARG A 93 -14.37 -26.58 1.19
CA ARG A 93 -14.67 -26.36 2.61
C ARG A 93 -16.15 -26.08 2.81
N ARG A 94 -16.74 -25.27 1.92
CA ARG A 94 -18.17 -25.01 1.86
C ARG A 94 -18.95 -26.29 1.62
N GLU A 95 -18.66 -27.05 0.56
CA GLU A 95 -19.38 -28.30 0.24
C GLU A 95 -19.32 -29.33 1.37
N LYS A 96 -18.17 -29.44 2.06
CA LYS A 96 -18.04 -30.30 3.23
C LYS A 96 -18.95 -29.86 4.37
N LEU A 97 -18.98 -28.55 4.67
CA LEU A 97 -19.85 -27.99 5.70
C LEU A 97 -21.34 -28.15 5.35
N GLN A 98 -21.70 -27.91 4.08
CA GLN A 98 -23.06 -28.10 3.58
C GLN A 98 -23.52 -29.55 3.78
N ARG A 99 -22.70 -30.52 3.37
CA ARG A 99 -22.97 -31.95 3.58
C ARG A 99 -23.06 -32.33 5.05
N TRP A 100 -22.25 -31.73 5.91
CA TRP A 100 -22.31 -31.95 7.35
C TRP A 100 -23.63 -31.49 7.96
N VAL A 101 -24.12 -30.31 7.57
CA VAL A 101 -25.46 -29.82 7.97
C VAL A 101 -26.55 -30.73 7.43
N GLU A 102 -26.52 -31.06 6.14
CA GLU A 102 -27.51 -31.94 5.50
C GLU A 102 -27.58 -33.33 6.16
N ALA A 103 -26.46 -33.82 6.71
CA ALA A 103 -26.38 -35.09 7.41
C ALA A 103 -26.89 -35.05 8.87
N GLY A 104 -27.14 -33.87 9.45
CA GLY A 104 -27.65 -33.72 10.81
C GLY A 104 -27.07 -32.53 11.59
N GLY A 105 -25.99 -31.94 11.09
CA GLY A 105 -25.28 -30.87 11.79
C GLY A 105 -26.14 -29.63 12.04
N ARG A 106 -26.01 -29.04 13.22
CA ARG A 106 -26.69 -27.79 13.60
C ARG A 106 -25.73 -26.62 13.42
N LEU A 107 -26.02 -25.75 12.45
CA LEU A 107 -25.19 -24.59 12.13
C LEU A 107 -25.87 -23.30 12.61
N VAL A 108 -25.15 -22.51 13.40
CA VAL A 108 -25.55 -21.16 13.80
C VAL A 108 -24.55 -20.17 13.23
N VAL A 109 -25.04 -19.14 12.56
CA VAL A 109 -24.20 -18.17 11.87
C VAL A 109 -24.66 -16.76 12.21
N ASP A 110 -23.70 -15.89 12.49
CA ASP A 110 -23.96 -14.52 12.90
C ASP A 110 -23.81 -13.50 11.76
N SER A 111 -24.12 -12.22 12.02
CA SER A 111 -24.10 -11.15 11.02
C SER A 111 -22.71 -10.80 10.48
N SER A 112 -21.66 -11.40 11.02
CA SER A 112 -20.30 -11.24 10.53
C SER A 112 -19.92 -12.25 9.45
N LEU A 113 -20.84 -13.12 9.02
CA LEU A 113 -20.65 -13.97 7.84
C LEU A 113 -20.34 -13.13 6.60
N ILE A 114 -19.24 -13.47 5.94
CA ILE A 114 -18.81 -12.83 4.70
C ILE A 114 -19.38 -13.64 3.52
N MET A 115 -20.34 -13.05 2.84
CA MET A 115 -20.99 -13.58 1.64
C MET A 115 -20.59 -12.69 0.46
N THR A 116 -19.67 -13.15 -0.38
CA THR A 116 -19.24 -12.40 -1.59
C THR A 116 -20.08 -12.77 -2.82
N GLY A 117 -20.79 -13.90 -2.76
CA GLY A 117 -21.70 -14.37 -3.80
C GLY A 117 -23.03 -14.84 -3.21
N LYS A 118 -23.79 -15.56 -4.04
CA LYS A 118 -25.10 -16.12 -3.67
C LYS A 118 -25.05 -17.57 -3.20
N SER A 119 -23.86 -18.16 -2.98
CA SER A 119 -23.76 -19.59 -2.69
C SER A 119 -24.41 -19.98 -1.36
N PHE A 120 -24.33 -19.13 -0.34
CA PHE A 120 -25.04 -19.36 0.93
C PHE A 120 -26.56 -19.23 0.74
N GLU A 121 -27.02 -18.20 0.03
CA GLU A 121 -28.44 -17.99 -0.27
C GLU A 121 -29.02 -19.13 -1.08
N ASN A 122 -28.37 -19.55 -2.17
CA ASN A 122 -28.84 -20.62 -3.04
C ASN A 122 -28.97 -21.96 -2.30
N TRP A 123 -28.09 -22.23 -1.33
CA TRP A 123 -28.10 -23.46 -0.56
C TRP A 123 -29.05 -23.41 0.63
N SER A 124 -28.90 -22.40 1.48
CA SER A 124 -29.67 -22.26 2.73
C SER A 124 -31.06 -21.67 2.52
N GLY A 125 -31.25 -20.93 1.43
CA GLY A 125 -32.41 -20.08 1.20
C GLY A 125 -32.38 -18.79 2.02
N LEU A 126 -31.33 -18.50 2.79
CA LEU A 126 -31.23 -17.33 3.65
C LEU A 126 -30.26 -16.29 3.08
N SER A 127 -30.66 -15.02 3.13
CA SER A 127 -29.84 -13.88 2.71
C SER A 127 -30.10 -12.68 3.61
N TYR A 128 -29.21 -11.69 3.53
CA TYR A 128 -29.48 -10.38 4.10
C TYR A 128 -30.00 -9.44 3.03
N ASP A 129 -31.11 -8.78 3.32
CA ASP A 129 -31.65 -7.68 2.54
C ASP A 129 -31.55 -6.36 3.32
N ALA A 130 -31.64 -5.25 2.59
CA ALA A 130 -31.63 -3.91 3.15
C ALA A 130 -33.03 -3.31 3.19
N VAL A 131 -33.30 -2.53 4.23
CA VAL A 131 -34.51 -1.71 4.31
C VAL A 131 -34.44 -0.65 3.23
N LYS A 132 -35.39 -0.67 2.28
CA LYS A 132 -35.51 0.40 1.29
C LYS A 132 -36.05 1.64 2.00
N HIS A 133 -35.19 2.61 2.28
CA HIS A 133 -35.68 3.93 2.58
C HIS A 133 -36.36 4.46 1.31
N LYS A 134 -37.65 4.81 1.42
CA LYS A 134 -38.25 5.72 0.43
C LYS A 134 -37.50 7.04 0.61
N SER A 135 -36.45 7.25 -0.17
CA SER A 135 -35.96 8.59 -0.45
C SER A 135 -37.16 9.31 -1.07
N ASP A 136 -37.69 10.28 -0.34
CA ASP A 136 -38.56 11.31 -0.90
C ASP A 136 -37.75 11.95 -2.05
N ASP A 137 -38.33 11.99 -3.25
CA ASP A 137 -37.67 12.44 -4.46
C ASP A 137 -37.08 13.84 -4.27
N THR A 138 -35.76 13.92 -4.08
CA THR A 138 -34.96 15.12 -4.37
C THR A 138 -33.55 14.69 -4.75
N ASP A 139 -33.31 14.76 -6.06
CA ASP A 139 -32.08 15.11 -6.78
C ASP A 139 -30.75 14.40 -6.45
N GLU A 140 -30.33 13.61 -7.44
CA GLU A 140 -28.99 13.55 -8.06
C GLU A 140 -27.73 13.43 -7.17
N ASP A 141 -27.06 12.27 -7.33
CA ASP A 141 -25.61 12.11 -7.37
C ASP A 141 -24.77 12.50 -6.14
N GLU A 142 -25.20 12.10 -4.94
CA GLU A 142 -24.24 11.85 -3.86
C GLU A 142 -23.95 10.35 -3.77
N LYS A 143 -22.73 9.97 -4.14
CA LYS A 143 -22.15 8.68 -3.76
C LYS A 143 -22.16 8.61 -2.24
N GLU A 144 -23.15 7.94 -1.68
CA GLU A 144 -23.19 7.61 -0.27
C GLU A 144 -21.91 6.83 0.06
N GLU A 145 -20.94 7.51 0.68
CA GLU A 145 -19.91 6.84 1.44
C GLU A 145 -20.66 5.98 2.47
N GLU A 146 -20.52 4.65 2.38
CA GLU A 146 -21.01 3.75 3.43
C GLU A 146 -20.59 4.37 4.77
N PRO A 147 -21.52 4.64 5.70
CA PRO A 147 -21.15 5.26 6.95
C PRO A 147 -20.08 4.38 7.57
N VAL A 148 -18.89 4.96 7.75
CA VAL A 148 -17.80 4.34 8.49
C VAL A 148 -18.35 4.16 9.89
N VAL A 149 -19.00 3.03 10.14
CA VAL A 149 -19.47 2.62 11.45
C VAL A 149 -18.20 2.51 12.27
N ASN A 150 -17.94 3.56 13.05
CA ASN A 150 -16.91 3.58 14.07
C ASN A 150 -17.17 2.39 15.00
N ARG A 151 -16.49 1.25 14.73
CA ARG A 151 -16.57 0.00 15.52
C ARG A 151 -16.21 0.20 17.00
N GLY A 152 -15.72 1.38 17.38
CA GLY A 152 -15.41 1.74 18.76
C GLY A 152 -16.57 2.32 19.58
N ALA A 153 -17.70 2.68 18.95
CA ALA A 153 -18.85 3.29 19.64
C ALA A 153 -20.17 2.60 19.27
N GLN A 154 -20.16 1.26 19.21
CA GLN A 154 -21.42 0.52 19.22
C GLN A 154 -22.02 0.68 20.63
N GLN A 155 -22.95 1.62 20.78
CA GLN A 155 -23.80 1.64 21.95
C GLN A 155 -24.51 0.29 22.00
N ASP A 156 -24.49 -0.37 23.16
CA ASP A 156 -25.16 -1.64 23.43
C ASP A 156 -26.68 -1.45 23.34
N LEU A 157 -27.18 -1.17 22.14
CA LEU A 157 -28.58 -0.88 21.85
C LEU A 157 -29.30 -2.21 21.71
N CYS A 158 -30.38 -2.33 22.48
CA CYS A 158 -31.23 -3.51 22.56
C CYS A 158 -32.64 -3.15 22.13
N TYR A 159 -33.26 -4.02 21.35
CA TYR A 159 -34.64 -3.88 20.92
C TYR A 159 -35.41 -5.15 21.23
N LEU A 160 -36.67 -5.00 21.63
CA LEU A 160 -37.57 -6.12 21.79
C LEU A 160 -38.08 -6.55 20.42
N VAL A 161 -37.83 -7.81 20.06
CA VAL A 161 -38.22 -8.40 18.78
C VAL A 161 -39.22 -9.52 19.03
N ASP A 162 -40.25 -9.62 18.19
CA ASP A 162 -41.30 -10.62 18.36
C ASP A 162 -40.82 -12.01 17.92
N VAL A 163 -41.25 -13.02 18.67
CA VAL A 163 -41.04 -14.42 18.34
C VAL A 163 -42.06 -14.84 17.29
N ALA A 164 -41.60 -15.49 16.22
CA ALA A 164 -42.47 -16.01 15.17
C ALA A 164 -42.11 -17.47 14.82
N GLY A 165 -43.13 -18.27 14.49
CA GLY A 165 -43.01 -19.68 14.11
C GLY A 165 -43.28 -20.68 15.25
N SER A 166 -43.14 -21.96 14.95
CA SER A 166 -43.46 -23.07 15.85
C SER A 166 -42.17 -23.66 16.41
N PHE A 167 -41.75 -23.22 17.60
CA PHE A 167 -40.66 -23.86 18.32
C PHE A 167 -41.16 -24.40 19.67
N GLU A 168 -41.08 -25.72 19.86
CA GLU A 168 -41.58 -26.41 21.05
C GLU A 168 -40.91 -25.92 22.34
N VAL A 169 -39.64 -25.49 22.29
CA VAL A 169 -38.93 -24.93 23.46
C VAL A 169 -39.49 -23.54 23.82
N MET A 170 -40.11 -22.82 22.88
CA MET A 170 -40.75 -21.51 23.10
C MET A 170 -42.22 -21.59 23.49
N ASN A 171 -42.81 -22.79 23.52
CA ASN A 171 -44.15 -23.02 24.04
C ASN A 171 -44.19 -23.25 25.57
N SER A 172 -43.05 -23.09 26.25
CA SER A 172 -43.03 -22.97 27.70
C SER A 172 -43.63 -21.63 28.12
N GLU A 173 -44.61 -21.61 29.03
CA GLU A 173 -45.24 -20.39 29.59
C GLU A 173 -44.23 -19.36 30.17
N SER A 174 -42.96 -19.72 30.28
CA SER A 174 -41.88 -18.91 30.86
C SER A 174 -41.03 -18.14 29.86
N ILE A 175 -41.20 -18.31 28.53
CA ILE A 175 -40.50 -17.47 27.53
C ILE A 175 -41.45 -16.37 27.04
N SER A 176 -41.05 -15.12 27.23
CA SER A 176 -41.79 -13.98 26.72
C SER A 176 -41.92 -14.06 25.19
N ARG A 177 -43.10 -13.68 24.65
CA ARG A 177 -43.33 -13.57 23.20
C ARG A 177 -42.41 -12.55 22.50
N ARG A 178 -41.65 -11.79 23.28
CA ARG A 178 -40.66 -10.81 22.84
C ARG A 178 -39.32 -11.13 23.47
N VAL A 179 -38.27 -11.03 22.69
CA VAL A 179 -36.88 -11.30 23.08
C VAL A 179 -36.07 -10.04 22.86
N SER A 180 -35.23 -9.67 23.83
CA SER A 180 -34.32 -8.54 23.73
C SER A 180 -33.10 -8.91 22.90
N LEU A 181 -33.06 -8.47 21.63
CA LEU A 181 -31.92 -8.63 20.73
C LEU A 181 -31.11 -7.33 20.68
N CYS A 182 -29.80 -7.43 20.86
CA CYS A 182 -28.91 -6.27 20.91
C CYS A 182 -27.85 -6.32 19.82
N ASN A 183 -27.23 -5.17 19.54
CA ASN A 183 -26.06 -5.07 18.65
C ASN A 183 -26.32 -5.63 17.24
N TYR A 184 -27.46 -5.26 16.66
CA TYR A 184 -27.83 -5.62 15.29
C TYR A 184 -28.13 -4.37 14.46
N ASN A 185 -27.94 -4.47 13.14
CA ASN A 185 -28.20 -3.36 12.22
C ASN A 185 -29.66 -3.41 11.74
N ARG A 186 -30.50 -2.47 12.22
CA ARG A 186 -31.91 -2.36 11.81
C ARG A 186 -32.12 -1.94 10.34
N ALA A 187 -31.10 -1.43 9.66
CA ALA A 187 -31.15 -1.17 8.22
C ALA A 187 -31.04 -2.46 7.38
N ARG A 188 -30.77 -3.61 8.02
CA ARG A 188 -30.74 -4.91 7.39
C ARG A 188 -31.75 -5.84 8.06
N PHE A 189 -32.20 -6.83 7.31
CA PHE A 189 -33.01 -7.93 7.81
C PHE A 189 -32.69 -9.19 7.01
N ILE A 190 -33.17 -10.32 7.48
CA ILE A 190 -33.01 -11.62 6.84
C ILE A 190 -34.24 -11.89 5.98
N SER A 191 -33.97 -12.26 4.74
CA SER A 191 -34.96 -12.83 3.83
C SER A 191 -34.76 -14.33 3.72
N SER A 192 -35.86 -15.04 3.48
CA SER A 192 -35.83 -16.49 3.28
C SER A 192 -36.65 -16.92 2.07
N GLN A 193 -36.05 -17.76 1.23
CA GLN A 193 -36.69 -18.50 0.15
C GLN A 193 -37.26 -19.85 0.62
N LYS A 194 -36.91 -20.28 1.84
CA LYS A 194 -37.41 -21.50 2.47
C LYS A 194 -38.40 -21.16 3.59
N LYS A 195 -39.16 -22.15 4.03
CA LYS A 195 -40.00 -22.01 5.22
C LYS A 195 -39.11 -21.81 6.44
N VAL A 196 -39.25 -20.66 7.08
CA VAL A 196 -38.66 -20.39 8.41
C VAL A 196 -39.50 -21.14 9.43
N GLU A 197 -38.91 -22.11 10.13
CA GLU A 197 -39.62 -22.91 11.14
C GLU A 197 -39.89 -22.08 12.39
N TRP A 198 -38.89 -21.29 12.80
CA TRP A 198 -39.03 -20.28 13.83
C TRP A 198 -37.96 -19.19 13.67
N GLY A 199 -38.16 -18.07 14.34
CA GLY A 199 -37.21 -16.96 14.31
C GLY A 199 -37.67 -15.78 15.16
N LEU A 200 -36.89 -14.71 15.09
CA LEU A 200 -37.26 -13.40 15.61
C LEU A 200 -37.59 -12.50 14.44
N LYS A 201 -38.73 -11.81 14.48
CA LYS A 201 -39.21 -10.95 13.42
C LYS A 201 -39.64 -9.59 13.98
N ASP A 202 -39.26 -8.52 13.30
CA ASP A 202 -39.75 -7.17 13.57
C ASP A 202 -40.52 -6.62 12.35
N ASP A 203 -40.79 -5.31 12.38
CA ASP A 203 -41.45 -4.55 11.33
C ASP A 203 -40.68 -4.55 9.99
N HIS A 204 -39.36 -4.76 10.02
CA HIS A 204 -38.51 -4.75 8.84
C HIS A 204 -38.36 -6.14 8.21
N GLY A 205 -38.35 -7.19 9.02
CA GLY A 205 -38.22 -8.56 8.53
C GLY A 205 -37.71 -9.51 9.60
N TRP A 206 -37.14 -10.64 9.18
CA TRP A 206 -36.54 -11.58 10.11
C TRP A 206 -35.23 -11.01 10.65
N GLN A 207 -35.05 -10.99 11.96
CA GLN A 207 -33.79 -10.64 12.60
C GLN A 207 -33.00 -11.88 13.01
N VAL A 208 -33.72 -12.99 13.21
CA VAL A 208 -33.17 -14.34 13.33
C VAL A 208 -34.06 -15.27 12.53
N ALA A 209 -33.48 -16.13 11.71
CA ALA A 209 -34.24 -17.10 10.92
C ALA A 209 -33.63 -18.49 11.07
N HIS A 210 -34.45 -19.45 11.50
CA HIS A 210 -34.09 -20.86 11.58
C HIS A 210 -34.79 -21.66 10.48
N VAL A 211 -34.00 -22.40 9.70
CA VAL A 211 -34.50 -23.26 8.62
C VAL A 211 -33.91 -24.66 8.75
N ASN A 212 -34.72 -25.67 8.42
CA ASN A 212 -34.25 -27.05 8.34
C ASN A 212 -33.57 -27.30 6.97
N ILE A 213 -32.43 -27.99 7.00
CA ILE A 213 -31.70 -28.40 5.80
C ILE A 213 -31.29 -29.87 5.93
N GLY A 214 -31.84 -30.73 5.07
CA GLY A 214 -31.64 -32.16 5.17
C GLY A 214 -32.12 -32.69 6.53
N LYS A 215 -31.22 -33.30 7.30
CA LYS A 215 -31.47 -33.77 8.67
C LYS A 215 -31.02 -32.77 9.74
N GLY A 216 -30.31 -31.71 9.36
CA GLY A 216 -29.81 -30.67 10.26
C GLY A 216 -30.57 -29.36 10.10
N SER A 217 -29.94 -28.28 10.55
CA SER A 217 -30.56 -26.95 10.58
C SER A 217 -29.55 -25.83 10.44
N VAL A 218 -29.99 -24.70 9.87
CA VAL A 218 -29.23 -23.46 9.82
C VAL A 218 -30.01 -22.35 10.52
N THR A 219 -29.35 -21.67 11.44
CA THR A 219 -29.85 -20.44 12.07
C THR A 219 -28.98 -19.26 11.65
N LEU A 220 -29.57 -18.25 11.02
CA LEU A 220 -28.88 -17.01 10.67
C LEU A 220 -29.33 -15.88 11.60
N PHE A 221 -28.38 -15.09 12.11
CA PHE A 221 -28.63 -13.90 12.92
C PHE A 221 -28.29 -12.62 12.15
N ASN A 222 -29.07 -11.56 12.35
CA ASN A 222 -28.69 -10.19 11.99
C ASN A 222 -27.87 -9.49 13.10
N ALA A 223 -27.47 -10.21 14.14
CA ALA A 223 -26.64 -9.75 15.26
C ALA A 223 -25.35 -10.60 15.37
N TYR A 224 -24.42 -10.20 16.24
CA TYR A 224 -23.26 -10.99 16.67
C TYR A 224 -23.36 -11.34 18.17
N PRO A 225 -24.32 -12.19 18.56
CA PRO A 225 -24.77 -12.29 19.96
C PRO A 225 -23.78 -12.97 20.89
N TYR A 226 -22.80 -13.72 20.40
CA TYR A 226 -21.96 -14.60 21.24
C TYR A 226 -20.51 -14.13 21.39
N GLN A 227 -20.10 -13.08 20.65
CA GLN A 227 -18.73 -12.58 20.69
C GLN A 227 -18.54 -11.59 21.85
N TYR A 228 -17.44 -11.77 22.57
CA TYR A 228 -17.00 -10.98 23.72
C TYR A 228 -18.11 -10.75 24.74
N ARG A 229 -18.62 -9.52 24.81
CA ARG A 229 -19.69 -9.10 25.73
C ARG A 229 -21.07 -9.26 25.15
N GLY A 230 -21.18 -9.53 23.85
CA GLY A 230 -22.46 -9.73 23.18
C GLY A 230 -23.32 -10.71 23.96
N MET A 231 -22.72 -11.77 24.50
CA MET A 231 -23.42 -12.83 25.24
C MET A 231 -24.16 -12.34 26.49
N LEU A 232 -23.69 -11.24 27.08
CA LEU A 232 -24.22 -10.66 28.32
C LEU A 232 -25.30 -9.60 28.08
N LEU A 233 -25.63 -9.31 26.81
CA LEU A 233 -26.60 -8.29 26.43
C LEU A 233 -27.96 -8.92 26.15
N GLY A 234 -29.02 -8.24 26.61
CA GLY A 234 -30.40 -8.65 26.38
C GLY A 234 -30.61 -10.12 26.75
N ASP A 235 -31.29 -10.83 25.85
CA ASP A 235 -31.62 -12.25 26.00
C ASP A 235 -30.70 -13.15 25.14
N HIS A 236 -29.50 -12.69 24.78
CA HIS A 236 -28.58 -13.47 23.95
C HIS A 236 -28.21 -14.83 24.59
N ALA A 237 -28.17 -14.92 25.91
CA ALA A 237 -27.96 -16.18 26.61
C ALA A 237 -29.09 -17.19 26.36
N LEU A 238 -30.35 -16.74 26.37
CA LEU A 238 -31.50 -17.57 26.00
C LEU A 238 -31.41 -17.98 24.53
N MET A 239 -31.02 -17.05 23.66
CA MET A 239 -30.84 -17.34 22.24
C MET A 239 -29.78 -18.41 21.99
N LEU A 240 -28.69 -18.47 22.77
CA LEU A 240 -27.72 -19.55 22.65
C LEU A 240 -28.40 -20.92 22.83
N VAL A 241 -29.19 -21.08 23.89
CA VAL A 241 -29.88 -22.36 24.18
C VAL A 241 -30.88 -22.72 23.10
N VAL A 242 -31.70 -21.76 22.69
CA VAL A 242 -32.77 -21.94 21.69
C VAL A 242 -32.21 -22.27 20.30
N THR A 243 -31.21 -21.51 19.86
CA THR A 243 -30.67 -21.62 18.49
C THR A 243 -29.78 -22.83 18.30
N THR A 244 -29.08 -23.26 19.35
CA THR A 244 -28.28 -24.49 19.35
C THR A 244 -29.13 -25.72 19.66
N GLN A 245 -30.37 -25.55 20.14
CA GLN A 245 -31.21 -26.63 20.69
C GLN A 245 -30.45 -27.45 21.74
N LEU A 246 -29.76 -26.74 22.64
CA LEU A 246 -28.71 -27.32 23.48
C LEU A 246 -29.24 -28.46 24.36
N LYS A 247 -28.59 -29.63 24.28
CA LYS A 247 -28.84 -30.76 25.16
C LYS A 247 -27.63 -31.01 26.06
N ARG A 248 -27.86 -31.61 27.23
CA ARG A 248 -26.75 -32.08 28.09
C ARG A 248 -25.91 -33.10 27.33
N GLY A 249 -24.60 -32.94 27.38
CA GLY A 249 -23.63 -33.75 26.64
C GLY A 249 -23.37 -33.31 25.20
N ASP A 250 -24.08 -32.29 24.69
CA ASP A 250 -23.80 -31.75 23.35
C ASP A 250 -22.38 -31.16 23.29
N GLN A 251 -21.73 -31.29 22.13
CA GLN A 251 -20.52 -30.55 21.82
C GLN A 251 -20.88 -29.34 20.95
N VAL A 252 -20.44 -28.15 21.38
CA VAL A 252 -20.64 -26.89 20.68
C VAL A 252 -19.29 -26.30 20.29
N PHE A 253 -19.02 -26.29 18.99
CA PHE A 253 -17.81 -25.70 18.44
C PHE A 253 -18.06 -24.25 18.06
N PHE A 254 -17.39 -23.33 18.74
CA PHE A 254 -17.35 -21.93 18.36
C PHE A 254 -16.16 -21.69 17.44
N ILE A 255 -16.40 -21.14 16.26
CA ILE A 255 -15.36 -20.96 15.26
C ILE A 255 -15.40 -19.52 14.79
N MET A 256 -14.26 -18.86 14.93
CA MET A 256 -14.03 -17.55 14.36
C MET A 256 -12.78 -17.61 13.51
N ASP A 257 -12.96 -17.47 12.20
CA ASP A 257 -11.82 -17.29 11.29
C ASP A 257 -11.34 -15.84 11.50
N GLU A 258 -10.41 -15.66 12.44
CA GLU A 258 -9.76 -14.37 12.61
C GLU A 258 -9.11 -13.99 11.29
N LYS A 259 -9.52 -12.85 10.71
CA LYS A 259 -8.75 -12.17 9.67
C LYS A 259 -7.31 -12.16 10.17
N GLY A 260 -6.46 -12.97 9.53
CA GLY A 260 -5.22 -13.47 10.12
C GLY A 260 -4.49 -12.40 10.90
N VAL A 261 -4.02 -12.77 12.11
CA VAL A 261 -3.24 -11.90 12.99
C VAL A 261 -2.27 -11.09 12.13
N PRO A 262 -2.28 -9.75 12.18
CA PRO A 262 -1.51 -8.94 11.24
C PRO A 262 -0.08 -9.45 11.17
N LEU A 263 0.48 -9.62 9.97
CA LEU A 263 1.79 -10.25 9.78
C LEU A 263 2.84 -9.65 10.72
N LEU A 264 2.80 -8.33 10.95
CA LEU A 264 3.68 -7.64 11.89
C LEU A 264 3.53 -8.12 13.35
N LYS A 265 2.29 -8.33 13.82
CA LYS A 265 2.00 -8.87 15.16
C LYS A 265 2.44 -10.32 15.27
N LEU A 266 2.27 -11.12 14.21
CA LEU A 266 2.73 -12.51 14.16
C LEU A 266 4.26 -12.61 14.17
N ILE A 267 4.93 -11.80 13.36
CA ILE A 267 6.39 -11.66 13.33
C ILE A 267 6.91 -11.22 14.70
N TRP A 268 6.26 -10.25 15.35
CA TRP A 268 6.70 -9.79 16.67
C TRP A 268 6.52 -10.87 17.75
N HIS A 269 5.43 -11.65 17.69
CA HIS A 269 5.17 -12.71 18.66
C HIS A 269 6.19 -13.86 18.54
N TYR A 270 6.46 -14.34 17.32
CA TYR A 270 7.33 -15.52 17.11
C TYR A 270 8.80 -15.19 16.84
N ALA A 271 9.08 -14.03 16.25
CA ALA A 271 10.40 -13.66 15.76
C ALA A 271 10.94 -12.36 16.38
N SER A 272 10.41 -11.92 17.54
CA SER A 272 10.92 -10.72 18.23
C SER A 272 12.45 -10.71 18.42
N PRO A 273 13.13 -11.82 18.79
CA PRO A 273 14.59 -11.78 18.91
C PRO A 273 15.29 -11.51 17.58
N VAL A 274 14.77 -12.08 16.48
CA VAL A 274 15.33 -11.91 15.12
C VAL A 274 15.12 -10.47 14.64
N VAL A 275 13.94 -9.90 14.86
CA VAL A 275 13.64 -8.50 14.49
C VAL A 275 14.54 -7.54 15.27
N ILE A 276 14.72 -7.76 16.58
CA ILE A 276 15.60 -6.94 17.41
C ILE A 276 17.06 -7.04 16.93
N LEU A 277 17.56 -8.25 16.66
CA LEU A 277 18.91 -8.44 16.14
C LEU A 277 19.09 -7.80 14.76
N ALA A 278 18.10 -7.90 13.87
CA ALA A 278 18.12 -7.24 12.57
C ALA A 278 18.15 -5.72 12.70
N LEU A 279 17.34 -5.14 13.60
CA LEU A 279 17.34 -3.70 13.88
C LEU A 279 18.68 -3.24 14.48
N LEU A 280 19.26 -4.02 15.39
CA LEU A 280 20.59 -3.73 15.94
C LEU A 280 21.68 -3.81 14.87
N LEU A 281 21.59 -4.77 13.95
CA LEU A 281 22.53 -4.92 12.84
C LEU A 281 22.41 -3.74 11.86
N VAL A 282 21.18 -3.32 11.54
CA VAL A 282 20.93 -2.12 10.74
C VAL A 282 21.48 -0.88 11.44
N ALA A 283 21.23 -0.72 12.75
CA ALA A 283 21.77 0.38 13.54
C ALA A 283 23.31 0.37 13.55
N ALA A 284 23.93 -0.80 13.71
CA ALA A 284 25.39 -0.96 13.65
C ALA A 284 25.96 -0.67 12.25
N MET A 285 25.24 -1.04 11.20
CA MET A 285 25.61 -0.76 9.81
C MET A 285 25.50 0.74 9.49
N ILE A 286 24.45 1.40 9.96
CA ILE A 286 24.27 2.85 9.87
C ILE A 286 25.35 3.55 10.69
N TRP A 287 25.65 3.07 11.90
CA TRP A 287 26.74 3.61 12.71
C TRP A 287 28.07 3.52 11.98
N ARG A 288 28.43 2.32 11.50
CA ARG A 288 29.67 2.06 10.76
C ARG A 288 29.80 2.90 9.50
N ASN A 289 28.72 3.04 8.72
CA ASN A 289 28.75 3.80 7.46
C ASN A 289 28.57 5.30 7.67
N GLY A 290 27.93 5.72 8.76
CA GLY A 290 27.70 7.10 9.16
C GLY A 290 28.91 7.74 9.83
N THR A 291 29.76 6.95 10.50
CA THR A 291 31.07 7.40 11.00
C THR A 291 32.07 7.49 9.84
N ARG A 292 31.86 8.46 8.94
CA ARG A 292 32.80 8.76 7.86
C ARG A 292 33.86 9.73 8.37
N PHE A 293 34.97 9.21 8.89
CA PHE A 293 36.17 10.00 9.15
C PHE A 293 37.05 10.01 7.90
N GLY A 294 37.21 11.18 7.28
CA GLY A 294 38.23 11.39 6.25
C GLY A 294 37.85 12.49 5.24
N PRO A 295 38.81 13.36 4.84
CA PRO A 295 38.58 14.32 3.77
C PRO A 295 38.30 13.58 2.45
N MET A 296 37.29 14.01 1.71
CA MET A 296 36.95 13.43 0.42
C MET A 296 38.15 13.59 -0.53
N MET A 297 38.78 12.47 -0.90
CA MET A 297 39.81 12.46 -1.95
C MET A 297 39.21 13.05 -3.22
N ALA A 298 39.86 14.07 -3.78
CA ALA A 298 39.47 14.64 -5.05
C ALA A 298 39.49 13.52 -6.11
N MET A 299 38.42 13.43 -6.91
CA MET A 299 38.36 12.50 -8.03
C MET A 299 39.56 12.74 -8.96
N PRO A 300 40.27 11.71 -9.42
CA PRO A 300 41.31 11.88 -10.42
C PRO A 300 40.67 12.36 -11.74
N ASP A 301 41.23 13.41 -12.34
CA ASP A 301 40.72 14.02 -13.58
C ASP A 301 40.47 13.00 -14.70
N ALA A 302 39.19 12.84 -15.07
CA ALA A 302 38.74 11.95 -16.14
C ALA A 302 38.95 12.53 -17.56
N ALA A 303 40.04 13.26 -17.80
CA ALA A 303 40.13 14.18 -18.95
C ALA A 303 40.65 13.59 -20.27
N ARG A 304 41.09 12.32 -20.35
CA ARG A 304 41.75 11.82 -21.60
C ARG A 304 41.05 10.70 -22.38
N ARG A 305 40.03 10.05 -21.81
CA ARG A 305 39.32 8.92 -22.47
C ARG A 305 37.97 9.32 -23.09
N SER A 306 37.25 10.25 -22.45
CA SER A 306 35.90 10.68 -22.84
C SER A 306 35.83 11.41 -24.19
N LEU A 307 36.75 12.34 -24.48
CA LEU A 307 36.66 13.17 -25.70
C LEU A 307 36.77 12.36 -27.00
N ARG A 308 37.64 11.33 -27.00
CA ARG A 308 37.80 10.45 -28.17
C ARG A 308 36.55 9.62 -28.43
N GLU A 309 35.88 9.20 -27.37
CA GLU A 309 34.64 8.41 -27.43
C GLU A 309 33.46 9.27 -27.88
N GLN A 310 33.40 10.54 -27.43
CA GLN A 310 32.42 11.51 -27.90
C GLN A 310 32.61 11.85 -29.39
N VAL A 311 33.85 12.11 -29.83
CA VAL A 311 34.15 12.38 -31.25
C VAL A 311 33.86 11.15 -32.12
N ALA A 312 34.22 9.94 -31.66
CA ALA A 312 33.91 8.70 -32.37
C ALA A 312 32.39 8.44 -32.42
N GLY A 313 31.67 8.74 -31.34
CA GLY A 313 30.21 8.63 -31.25
C GLY A 313 29.51 9.57 -32.22
N THR A 314 29.87 10.86 -32.23
CA THR A 314 29.31 11.84 -33.17
C THR A 314 29.61 11.48 -34.62
N GLY A 315 30.82 11.00 -34.92
CA GLY A 315 31.19 10.56 -36.27
C GLY A 315 30.36 9.38 -36.78
N ARG A 316 30.10 8.37 -35.94
CA ARG A 316 29.24 7.23 -36.30
C ARG A 316 27.78 7.65 -36.49
N PHE A 317 27.27 8.54 -35.64
CA PHE A 317 25.90 9.05 -35.73
C PHE A 317 25.66 9.75 -37.09
N ILE A 318 26.56 10.64 -37.51
CA ILE A 318 26.42 11.35 -38.79
C ILE A 318 26.44 10.38 -39.99
N LEU A 319 27.25 9.32 -39.93
CA LEU A 319 27.28 8.28 -40.95
C LEU A 319 26.01 7.42 -40.98
N GLN A 320 25.36 7.18 -39.83
CA GLN A 320 24.12 6.41 -39.77
C GLN A 320 22.90 7.17 -40.33
N PHE A 321 22.86 8.49 -40.20
CA PHE A 321 21.72 9.33 -40.61
C PHE A 321 21.92 10.03 -41.99
N ASN A 322 22.54 9.35 -42.96
CA ASN A 322 22.77 9.87 -44.33
C ASN A 322 23.48 11.24 -44.39
N GLY A 323 24.33 11.55 -43.40
CA GLY A 323 25.07 12.81 -43.29
C GLY A 323 26.29 12.95 -44.21
N GLU A 324 26.36 12.15 -45.28
CA GLU A 324 27.52 12.07 -46.19
C GLU A 324 27.90 13.42 -46.78
N LYS A 325 26.90 14.17 -47.25
CA LYS A 325 27.08 15.52 -47.82
C LYS A 325 27.62 16.51 -46.78
N VAL A 326 27.19 16.38 -45.53
CA VAL A 326 27.62 17.27 -44.44
C VAL A 326 29.07 17.00 -44.08
N LEU A 327 29.46 15.72 -43.98
CA LEU A 327 30.83 15.32 -43.65
C LEU A 327 31.81 15.67 -44.78
N HIS A 328 31.41 15.46 -46.03
CA HIS A 328 32.19 15.85 -47.21
C HIS A 328 32.37 17.37 -47.28
N ALA A 329 31.29 18.15 -47.15
CA ALA A 329 31.35 19.61 -47.15
C ALA A 329 32.22 20.17 -46.01
N ALA A 330 32.17 19.54 -44.82
CA ALA A 330 33.04 19.91 -43.70
C ALA A 330 34.51 19.63 -44.00
N ALA A 331 34.84 18.48 -44.62
CA ALA A 331 36.20 18.15 -45.02
C ALA A 331 36.74 19.09 -46.11
N VAL A 332 35.93 19.40 -47.12
CA VAL A 332 36.27 20.38 -48.17
C VAL A 332 36.53 21.75 -47.54
N ARG A 333 35.64 22.23 -46.67
CA ARG A 333 35.81 23.52 -45.99
C ARG A 333 37.10 23.57 -45.17
N ALA A 334 37.39 22.52 -44.39
CA ALA A 334 38.61 22.46 -43.59
C ALA A 334 39.89 22.46 -44.43
N LEU A 335 39.87 21.77 -45.59
CA LEU A 335 40.98 21.78 -46.55
C LEU A 335 41.15 23.17 -47.17
N MET A 336 40.08 23.80 -47.62
CA MET A 336 40.12 25.13 -48.24
C MET A 336 40.57 26.22 -47.25
N ASP A 337 40.14 26.14 -45.98
CA ASP A 337 40.59 27.06 -44.94
C ASP A 337 42.07 26.86 -44.58
N ALA A 338 42.57 25.63 -44.65
CA ALA A 338 44.01 25.38 -44.56
C ALA A 338 44.76 25.95 -45.77
N ALA A 339 44.26 25.72 -46.99
CA ALA A 339 44.89 26.23 -48.21
C ALA A 339 44.98 27.77 -48.20
N ARG A 340 43.90 28.48 -47.80
CA ARG A 340 43.88 29.94 -47.63
C ARG A 340 45.00 30.47 -46.73
N ARG A 341 45.33 29.75 -45.66
CA ARG A 341 46.34 30.16 -44.67
C ARG A 341 47.78 29.81 -45.07
N HIS A 342 47.95 28.90 -46.04
CA HIS A 342 49.23 28.28 -46.35
C HIS A 342 49.69 28.49 -47.80
N ILE A 343 48.82 28.92 -48.72
CA ILE A 343 49.13 29.21 -50.12
C ILE A 343 48.99 30.72 -50.35
N ALA A 344 50.03 31.37 -50.86
CA ALA A 344 50.01 32.80 -51.14
C ALA A 344 48.99 33.14 -52.24
N HIS A 345 48.26 34.23 -52.07
CA HIS A 345 47.26 34.74 -53.03
C HIS A 345 46.18 33.72 -53.44
N TYR A 346 45.95 32.68 -52.64
CA TYR A 346 45.00 31.59 -52.93
C TYR A 346 43.59 32.08 -53.29
N GLU A 347 43.13 33.16 -52.66
CA GLU A 347 41.79 33.71 -52.91
C GLU A 347 41.66 34.42 -54.27
N ARG A 348 42.76 34.84 -54.89
CA ARG A 348 42.76 35.49 -56.21
C ARG A 348 42.77 34.50 -57.38
N LEU A 349 43.07 33.23 -57.10
CA LEU A 349 43.08 32.15 -58.10
C LEU A 349 41.65 31.71 -58.41
N ASP A 350 41.40 31.27 -59.66
CA ASP A 350 40.15 30.63 -60.04
C ASP A 350 40.01 29.21 -59.43
N THR A 351 38.83 28.60 -59.53
CA THR A 351 38.56 27.30 -58.88
C THR A 351 39.47 26.17 -59.36
N ALA A 352 39.86 26.16 -60.65
CA ALA A 352 40.74 25.13 -61.21
C ALA A 352 42.20 25.38 -60.80
N ALA A 353 42.65 26.64 -60.89
CA ALA A 353 43.98 27.08 -60.48
C ALA A 353 44.21 26.91 -58.96
N ARG A 354 43.16 27.00 -58.14
CA ARG A 354 43.23 26.70 -56.70
C ARG A 354 43.58 25.23 -56.44
N LEU A 355 42.97 24.31 -57.17
CA LEU A 355 43.23 22.87 -57.01
C LEU A 355 44.60 22.48 -57.56
N GLU A 356 45.03 23.11 -58.65
CA GLU A 356 46.38 22.91 -59.19
C GLU A 356 47.46 23.43 -58.23
N ALA A 357 47.28 24.63 -57.67
CA ALA A 357 48.19 25.16 -56.66
C ALA A 357 48.23 24.28 -55.40
N LEU A 358 47.08 23.70 -55.00
CA LEU A 358 46.99 22.78 -53.88
C LEU A 358 47.75 21.46 -54.17
N ALA A 359 47.61 20.91 -55.36
CA ALA A 359 48.32 19.72 -55.81
C ALA A 359 49.85 19.95 -55.86
N GLN A 360 50.30 21.09 -56.40
CA GLN A 360 51.72 21.45 -56.44
C GLN A 360 52.35 21.56 -55.05
N VAL A 361 51.66 22.18 -54.09
CA VAL A 361 52.20 22.38 -52.73
C VAL A 361 52.15 21.10 -51.89
N THR A 362 51.18 20.21 -52.14
CA THR A 362 51.01 18.96 -51.39
C THR A 362 51.72 17.77 -52.02
N GLY A 363 52.11 17.85 -53.30
CA GLY A 363 52.71 16.76 -54.07
C GLY A 363 51.71 15.66 -54.43
N LEU A 364 50.40 15.93 -54.33
CA LEU A 364 49.33 14.98 -54.65
C LEU A 364 48.86 15.17 -56.10
N ASN A 365 48.27 14.13 -56.69
CA ASN A 365 47.75 14.19 -58.05
C ASN A 365 46.54 15.14 -58.15
N THR A 366 46.63 16.12 -59.06
CA THR A 366 45.57 17.11 -59.30
C THR A 366 44.25 16.47 -59.69
N GLU A 367 44.24 15.38 -60.48
CA GLU A 367 43.00 14.71 -60.91
C GLU A 367 42.29 14.01 -59.75
N GLU A 368 43.04 13.34 -58.87
CA GLU A 368 42.49 12.66 -57.69
C GLU A 368 41.92 13.66 -56.69
N LEU A 369 42.63 14.78 -56.49
CA LEU A 369 42.20 15.85 -55.60
C LEU A 369 40.95 16.56 -56.12
N THR A 370 40.89 16.82 -57.43
CA THR A 370 39.72 17.41 -58.11
C THR A 370 38.51 16.48 -57.97
N THR A 371 38.72 15.17 -58.17
CA THR A 371 37.67 14.15 -58.01
C THR A 371 37.17 14.06 -56.57
N ALA A 372 38.05 14.20 -55.57
CA ALA A 372 37.69 14.16 -54.17
C ALA A 372 36.95 15.43 -53.70
N VAL A 373 37.34 16.61 -54.20
CA VAL A 373 36.74 17.91 -53.82
C VAL A 373 35.40 18.15 -54.51
N HIS A 374 35.29 17.85 -55.80
CA HIS A 374 34.07 18.08 -56.60
C HIS A 374 33.10 16.90 -56.57
N HIS A 375 33.20 16.05 -55.56
CA HIS A 375 32.42 14.83 -55.51
C HIS A 375 30.93 15.11 -55.24
N ASN A 376 30.04 14.78 -56.20
CA ASN A 376 28.62 15.14 -56.19
C ASN A 376 27.62 13.95 -56.08
N GLY A 377 28.08 12.71 -55.84
CA GLY A 377 27.22 11.50 -55.86
C GLY A 377 26.85 10.92 -54.48
N ALA A 378 25.72 10.19 -54.41
CA ALA A 378 25.41 9.27 -53.30
C ALA A 378 26.31 8.04 -53.42
N ARG A 379 27.22 7.84 -52.46
CA ARG A 379 28.26 6.80 -52.56
C ARG A 379 28.11 5.75 -51.47
N ARG A 380 28.78 4.61 -51.68
CA ARG A 380 28.99 3.63 -50.61
C ARG A 380 29.96 4.21 -49.59
N ALA A 381 29.77 3.90 -48.31
CA ALA A 381 30.56 4.43 -47.19
C ALA A 381 32.10 4.23 -47.30
N SER A 382 32.59 3.33 -48.15
CA SER A 382 34.03 3.15 -48.43
C SER A 382 34.63 4.29 -49.25
N GLU A 383 33.90 4.77 -50.26
CA GLU A 383 34.40 5.76 -51.20
C GLU A 383 34.41 7.18 -50.58
N LEU A 384 33.44 7.48 -49.71
CA LEU A 384 33.43 8.70 -48.90
C LEU A 384 34.63 8.74 -47.94
N ARG A 385 34.96 7.60 -47.31
CA ARG A 385 36.12 7.49 -46.41
C ARG A 385 37.44 7.75 -47.15
N GLN A 386 37.59 7.21 -48.36
CA GLN A 386 38.77 7.45 -49.20
C GLN A 386 38.90 8.93 -49.61
N ALA A 387 37.81 9.56 -50.03
CA ALA A 387 37.82 10.99 -50.38
C ALA A 387 38.18 11.88 -49.18
N ILE A 388 37.59 11.62 -48.01
CA ILE A 388 37.91 12.36 -46.77
C ILE A 388 39.36 12.12 -46.34
N ALA A 389 39.85 10.89 -46.44
CA ALA A 389 41.24 10.57 -46.11
C ALA A 389 42.24 11.33 -47.01
N LEU A 390 41.96 11.38 -48.32
CA LEU A 390 42.79 12.14 -49.28
C LEU A 390 42.78 13.64 -48.96
N MET A 391 41.61 14.23 -48.68
CA MET A 391 41.50 15.64 -48.31
C MET A 391 42.20 15.95 -46.97
N GLU A 392 42.09 15.07 -45.98
CA GLU A 392 42.77 15.23 -44.69
C GLU A 392 44.29 15.05 -44.82
N GLN A 393 44.75 14.16 -45.70
CA GLN A 393 46.17 14.02 -46.06
C GLN A 393 46.68 15.32 -46.68
N ALA A 394 46.01 15.85 -47.71
CA ALA A 394 46.34 17.14 -48.33
C ALA A 394 46.42 18.27 -47.29
N ARG A 395 45.42 18.35 -46.40
CA ARG A 395 45.38 19.35 -45.32
C ARG A 395 46.56 19.22 -44.36
N ARG A 396 46.95 18.00 -43.98
CA ARG A 396 48.11 17.76 -43.10
C ARG A 396 49.42 18.12 -43.77
N HIS A 397 49.58 17.80 -45.05
CA HIS A 397 50.76 18.23 -45.81
C HIS A 397 50.87 19.76 -45.85
N LEU A 398 49.78 20.50 -46.07
CA LEU A 398 49.79 21.96 -46.02
C LEU A 398 50.23 22.52 -44.65
N VAL A 399 49.67 21.98 -43.57
CA VAL A 399 49.98 22.43 -42.20
C VAL A 399 51.43 22.11 -41.84
N ASN A 400 51.90 20.90 -42.16
CA ASN A 400 53.23 20.43 -41.80
C ASN A 400 54.34 21.03 -42.68
N ASN A 401 54.08 21.30 -43.97
CA ASN A 401 55.08 21.88 -44.88
C ASN A 401 55.43 23.32 -44.48
N LYS A 402 54.48 24.09 -43.93
CA LYS A 402 54.76 25.42 -43.34
C LYS A 402 55.53 25.33 -42.02
N LEU A 403 55.33 24.29 -41.21
CA LEU A 403 56.16 24.05 -40.02
C LEU A 403 57.61 23.76 -40.40
N LEU A 404 57.86 23.08 -41.52
CA LEU A 404 59.21 22.86 -42.04
C LEU A 404 59.81 24.14 -42.65
N SER A 405 59.04 24.91 -43.43
CA SER A 405 59.47 26.18 -44.02
C SER A 405 59.77 27.28 -42.99
N ASN A 406 58.90 27.47 -41.97
CA ASN A 406 59.17 28.41 -40.86
C ASN A 406 60.39 27.99 -40.03
N LYS A 407 60.61 26.67 -39.86
CA LYS A 407 61.77 26.17 -39.11
C LYS A 407 63.09 26.38 -39.86
N ILE A 408 63.07 26.39 -41.20
CA ILE A 408 64.24 26.70 -42.04
C ILE A 408 64.47 28.22 -42.12
N SER A 409 63.41 29.03 -42.23
CA SER A 409 63.51 30.51 -42.25
C SER A 409 64.07 31.07 -40.93
N ASN A 410 63.57 30.59 -39.79
CA ASN A 410 64.06 31.03 -38.48
C ASN A 410 65.54 30.65 -38.27
N HIS A 411 66.01 29.56 -38.88
CA HIS A 411 67.41 29.12 -38.77
C HIS A 411 68.36 29.93 -39.67
N HIS A 412 67.85 30.60 -40.71
CA HIS A 412 68.63 31.51 -41.56
C HIS A 412 68.70 32.94 -41.01
N GLU A 413 67.65 33.44 -40.33
CA GLU A 413 67.70 34.73 -39.61
C GLU A 413 68.64 34.69 -38.41
N GLU A 414 68.70 33.59 -37.66
CA GLU A 414 69.65 33.40 -36.54
C GLU A 414 71.12 33.43 -37.00
N LYS A 415 71.42 32.98 -38.23
CA LYS A 415 72.78 33.01 -38.80
C LYS A 415 73.19 34.38 -39.35
N SER A 416 72.24 35.26 -39.67
CA SER A 416 72.48 36.61 -40.17
C SER A 416 72.73 37.62 -39.04
N SER A 417 72.03 37.47 -37.91
CA SER A 417 72.18 38.36 -36.74
C SER A 417 73.42 38.11 -35.89
N GLY A 418 74.17 37.03 -36.14
CA GLY A 418 75.31 36.61 -35.32
C GLY A 418 76.70 37.16 -35.71
N ARG A 419 76.81 38.08 -36.68
CA ARG A 419 78.13 38.55 -37.18
C ARG A 419 78.42 40.04 -37.00
N SER A 420 77.62 40.76 -36.21
CA SER A 420 77.87 42.16 -35.86
C SER A 420 77.74 42.36 -34.35
N HIS A 421 78.76 41.96 -33.59
CA HIS A 421 79.22 42.60 -32.35
C HIS A 421 80.31 41.74 -31.69
N ALA A 422 81.56 41.97 -32.10
CA ALA A 422 82.75 41.66 -31.33
C ALA A 422 83.89 42.60 -31.80
N SER A 423 83.89 43.82 -31.26
CA SER A 423 85.06 44.68 -31.09
C SER A 423 85.04 45.20 -29.66
#